data_AF-A0A3B7LCE2-F1
#
_entry.id   AF-A0A3B7LCE2-F1
#
_cell.length_a   1.000
_cell.length_b   1.000
_cell.length_c   1.000
_cell.angle_alpha   90.00
_cell.angle_beta   90.00
_cell.angle_gamma   90.00
#
_symmetry.space_group_name_H-M   'P 1'
#
loop_
_entity.id
_entity.type
_entity.pdbx_description
1 polymer ?
#
loop_
_entity_poly.entity_id
_entity_poly.type
_entity_poly.pdbx_seq_one_letter_code
_entity_poly.pdbx_strand_id
1 'polypeptide(L)'
;MTKSHPSHRMLVKDPLDVVAGVLLLCFSLLLLLYLIPNHIGEPPILQNPMMSPRWLPTIVGWLLVVFSALMIMQGVLVADDGEESGRRFERGPWYTRLELNSPAWYPPESVQREARARGEEAPSVVPPGPDNPLGDHAIILGFDGYLIHGTNQPDGIGMRASRGCIRMFPGDIESIFDRVPAGTQVQIVNQPIKIGWYEGQPLIQAFSPLEGEGHSMSTLVETVTRLNQRKAEGWSFDYEQLRGLLNDPSDRIVALNPRPEPDKTHDTDYKGIYAEIALRRL
;
A
#
# COMPACT_ATOMS: atom_id res chain seq x y z
N MET A 1 47.81 -10.83 10.56
CA MET A 1 48.07 -9.58 9.81
C MET A 1 46.80 -9.21 9.06
N THR A 2 46.42 -7.93 9.15
CA THR A 2 45.36 -7.18 8.43
C THR A 2 43.92 -7.71 8.47
N LYS A 3 43.16 -7.22 9.45
CA LYS A 3 41.69 -7.08 9.37
C LYS A 3 41.39 -6.05 8.27
N SER A 4 40.63 -6.43 7.24
CA SER A 4 40.08 -5.49 6.27
C SER A 4 38.94 -4.71 6.93
N HIS A 5 39.08 -3.39 7.01
CA HIS A 5 37.97 -2.50 7.32
C HIS A 5 36.94 -2.58 6.19
N PRO A 6 35.64 -2.77 6.48
CA PRO A 6 34.61 -2.56 5.47
C PRO A 6 34.59 -1.06 5.13
N SER A 7 34.88 -0.73 3.88
CA SER A 7 34.72 0.63 3.38
C SER A 7 33.22 0.94 3.41
N HIS A 8 32.84 1.99 4.14
CA HIS A 8 31.51 2.58 4.03
C HIS A 8 31.38 3.18 2.63
N ARG A 9 30.98 2.36 1.65
CA ARG A 9 30.45 2.86 0.39
C ARG A 9 29.10 3.45 0.70
N MET A 10 28.97 4.77 0.57
CA MET A 10 27.66 5.43 0.50
C MET A 10 26.92 4.81 -0.69
N LEU A 11 25.97 3.93 -0.39
CA LEU A 11 25.15 3.24 -1.37
C LEU A 11 24.08 4.23 -1.83
N VAL A 12 24.20 4.76 -3.04
CA VAL A 12 23.14 5.54 -3.69
C VAL A 12 21.98 4.58 -3.94
N LYS A 13 20.86 4.75 -3.24
CA LYS A 13 19.71 3.82 -3.31
C LYS A 13 18.73 4.20 -4.41
N ASP A 14 18.42 5.49 -4.54
CA ASP A 14 17.56 6.01 -5.61
C ASP A 14 18.36 6.93 -6.55
N PRO A 15 19.06 6.36 -7.55
CA PRO A 15 19.91 7.14 -8.45
C PRO A 15 19.10 8.15 -9.28
N LEU A 16 17.81 7.88 -9.50
CA LEU A 16 16.93 8.78 -10.24
C LEU A 16 16.66 10.08 -9.47
N ASP A 17 16.38 9.99 -8.17
CA ASP A 17 16.13 11.17 -7.34
C ASP A 17 17.39 12.00 -7.12
N VAL A 18 18.55 11.33 -7.00
CA VAL A 18 19.84 12.02 -6.95
C VAL A 18 20.15 12.72 -8.26
N VAL A 19 19.95 12.07 -9.41
CA VAL A 19 20.19 12.68 -10.73
C VAL A 19 19.22 13.83 -11.00
N ALA A 20 17.93 13.66 -10.71
CA ALA A 20 16.93 14.70 -10.82
C ALA A 20 17.25 15.90 -9.91
N GLY A 21 17.63 15.63 -8.66
CA GLY A 21 18.07 16.63 -7.70
C GLY A 21 19.27 17.42 -8.21
N VAL A 22 20.31 16.77 -8.73
CA VAL A 22 21.51 17.42 -9.27
C VAL A 22 21.18 18.28 -10.51
N LEU A 23 20.36 17.77 -11.43
CA LEU A 23 19.93 18.55 -12.60
C LEU A 23 19.14 19.80 -12.19
N LEU A 24 18.25 19.66 -11.21
CA LEU A 24 17.48 20.78 -10.67
C LEU A 24 18.38 21.80 -9.96
N LEU A 25 19.42 21.35 -9.25
CA LEU A 25 20.41 22.22 -8.63
C LEU A 25 21.13 23.06 -9.67
N CYS A 26 21.61 22.42 -10.74
CA CYS A 26 22.30 23.08 -11.85
C CYS A 26 21.40 24.12 -12.52
N PHE A 27 20.13 23.77 -12.78
CA PHE A 27 19.17 24.70 -13.35
C PHE A 27 18.87 25.88 -12.41
N SER A 28 18.71 25.63 -11.11
CA SER A 28 18.46 26.67 -10.13
C SER A 28 19.66 27.62 -9.98
N LEU A 29 20.89 27.09 -9.98
CA LEU A 29 22.11 27.90 -9.97
C LEU A 29 22.26 28.72 -11.26
N LEU A 30 21.93 28.15 -12.42
CA LEU A 30 21.88 28.88 -13.69
C LEU A 30 20.84 30.02 -13.62
N LEU A 31 19.68 29.77 -13.03
CA LEU A 31 18.63 30.77 -12.85
C LEU A 31 19.11 31.92 -11.94
N LEU A 32 19.62 31.59 -10.75
CA LEU A 32 20.03 32.57 -9.73
C LEU A 32 21.31 33.34 -10.09
N LEU A 33 22.32 32.66 -10.65
CA LEU A 33 23.64 33.24 -10.87
C LEU A 33 23.82 33.82 -12.28
N TYR A 34 23.01 33.42 -13.25
CA TYR A 34 23.17 33.84 -14.64
C TYR A 34 21.92 34.50 -15.23
N LEU A 35 20.76 33.84 -15.19
CA LEU A 35 19.56 34.38 -15.86
C LEU A 35 19.01 35.62 -15.17
N ILE A 36 18.83 35.60 -13.85
CA ILE A 36 18.27 36.74 -13.11
C ILE A 36 19.18 37.98 -13.19
N PRO A 37 20.50 37.88 -12.97
CA PRO A 37 21.38 39.06 -13.05
C PRO A 37 21.52 39.63 -14.46
N ASN A 38 21.59 38.78 -15.50
CA ASN A 38 21.95 39.21 -16.85
C ASN A 38 20.74 39.47 -17.77
N HIS A 39 19.57 38.85 -17.51
CA HIS A 39 18.42 38.91 -18.42
C HIS A 39 17.17 39.56 -17.82
N ILE A 40 17.16 39.84 -16.51
CA ILE A 40 16.05 40.56 -15.87
C ILE A 40 16.59 41.92 -15.41
N GLY A 41 16.20 42.98 -16.11
CA GLY A 41 16.55 44.36 -15.74
C GLY A 41 15.71 44.87 -14.59
N GLU A 42 16.27 45.78 -13.78
CA GLU A 42 15.53 46.52 -12.75
C GLU A 42 15.28 47.96 -13.19
N PRO A 43 14.08 48.50 -12.91
CA PRO A 43 13.81 49.90 -13.14
C PRO A 43 14.66 50.78 -12.21
N PRO A 44 15.06 51.98 -12.63
CA PRO A 44 15.98 52.85 -11.90
C PRO A 44 15.44 53.36 -10.54
N ILE A 45 14.13 53.25 -10.31
CA ILE A 45 13.50 53.63 -9.04
C ILE A 45 12.53 52.52 -8.64
N LEU A 46 12.75 51.94 -7.45
CA LEU A 46 11.88 50.95 -6.83
C LEU A 46 11.36 51.52 -5.51
N GLN A 47 10.03 51.64 -5.38
CA GLN A 47 9.39 52.08 -4.13
C GLN A 47 9.25 50.94 -3.11
N ASN A 48 9.19 49.68 -3.57
CA ASN A 48 9.07 48.48 -2.75
C ASN A 48 9.85 47.33 -3.42
N PRO A 49 10.62 46.52 -2.66
CA PRO A 49 11.34 45.35 -3.20
C PRO A 49 10.44 44.31 -3.88
N MET A 50 9.17 44.18 -3.48
CA MET A 50 8.21 43.26 -4.13
C MET A 50 7.78 43.73 -5.53
N MET A 51 8.09 44.97 -5.93
CA MET A 51 7.86 45.48 -7.28
C MET A 51 9.03 45.18 -8.22
N SER A 52 10.14 44.58 -7.72
CA SER A 52 11.24 44.16 -8.59
C SER A 52 10.80 42.99 -9.46
N PRO A 53 10.95 43.06 -10.79
CA PRO A 53 10.78 41.90 -11.67
C PRO A 53 11.67 40.71 -11.31
N ARG A 54 12.74 40.93 -10.51
CA ARG A 54 13.62 39.88 -10.00
C ARG A 54 13.08 39.18 -8.76
N TRP A 55 12.12 39.75 -8.03
CA TRP A 55 11.68 39.27 -6.71
C TRP A 55 11.13 37.84 -6.76
N LEU A 56 10.13 37.59 -7.61
CA LEU A 56 9.51 36.27 -7.74
C LEU A 56 10.49 35.21 -8.29
N PRO A 57 11.24 35.47 -9.39
CA PRO A 57 12.25 34.53 -9.88
C PRO A 57 13.32 34.19 -8.84
N THR A 58 13.74 35.15 -8.01
CA THR A 58 14.75 34.92 -6.96
C THR A 58 14.21 34.01 -5.87
N ILE A 59 12.98 34.22 -5.41
CA ILE A 59 12.33 33.34 -4.42
C ILE A 59 12.17 31.92 -4.98
N VAL A 60 11.67 31.80 -6.21
CA VAL A 60 11.50 30.50 -6.87
C VAL A 60 12.84 29.78 -7.02
N GLY A 61 13.92 30.49 -7.41
CA GLY A 61 15.26 29.92 -7.48
C GLY A 61 15.72 29.34 -6.13
N TRP A 62 15.60 30.09 -5.05
CA TRP A 62 15.97 29.58 -3.72
C TRP A 62 15.11 28.39 -3.27
N LEU A 63 13.81 28.38 -3.57
CA LEU A 63 12.94 27.22 -3.29
C LEU A 63 13.39 25.98 -4.08
N LEU A 64 13.80 26.14 -5.33
CA LEU A 64 14.33 25.04 -6.15
C LEU A 64 15.66 24.50 -5.60
N VAL A 65 16.52 25.35 -5.03
CA VAL A 65 17.76 24.91 -4.35
C VAL A 65 17.42 24.03 -3.13
N VAL A 66 16.49 24.49 -2.28
CA VAL A 66 16.08 23.74 -1.09
C VAL A 66 15.45 22.41 -1.48
N PHE A 67 14.54 22.41 -2.46
CA PHE A 67 13.88 21.19 -2.93
C PHE A 67 14.87 20.20 -3.57
N SER A 68 15.82 20.69 -4.37
CA SER A 68 16.91 19.89 -4.92
C SER A 68 17.77 19.24 -3.82
N ALA A 69 18.16 20.02 -2.80
CA ALA A 69 18.94 19.51 -1.68
C ALA A 69 18.17 18.43 -0.90
N LEU A 70 16.86 18.58 -0.72
CA LEU A 70 16.01 17.57 -0.10
C LEU A 70 15.91 16.29 -0.93
N MET A 71 15.76 16.38 -2.26
CA MET A 71 15.76 15.18 -3.13
C MET A 71 17.10 14.44 -3.10
N ILE A 72 18.22 15.16 -3.17
CA ILE A 72 19.56 14.56 -3.06
C ILE A 72 19.73 13.91 -1.69
N MET A 73 19.29 14.59 -0.63
CA MET A 73 19.33 14.07 0.74
C MET A 73 18.50 12.80 0.88
N GLN A 74 17.28 12.75 0.32
CA GLN A 74 16.46 11.54 0.31
C GLN A 74 17.16 10.42 -0.46
N GLY A 75 17.61 10.66 -1.69
CA GLY A 75 18.27 9.62 -2.50
C GLY A 75 19.59 9.08 -1.91
N VAL A 76 20.21 9.82 -0.98
CA VAL A 76 21.46 9.44 -0.30
C VAL A 76 21.24 8.93 1.14
N LEU A 77 20.29 9.49 1.89
CA LEU A 77 20.10 9.27 3.34
C LEU A 77 18.87 8.46 3.70
N VAL A 78 18.03 8.01 2.75
CA VAL A 78 16.95 7.07 3.09
C VAL A 78 17.60 5.83 3.71
N ALA A 79 17.48 5.77 5.04
CA ALA A 79 17.74 4.58 5.82
C ALA A 79 16.82 3.51 5.24
N ASP A 80 17.40 2.35 4.97
CA ASP A 80 16.60 1.19 4.66
C ASP A 80 15.89 0.85 5.97
N ASP A 81 14.65 1.29 6.13
CA ASP A 81 13.69 0.66 7.02
C ASP A 81 13.08 -0.60 6.35
N GLY A 82 13.68 -1.04 5.24
CA GLY A 82 13.39 -2.29 4.54
C GLY A 82 13.84 -3.51 5.32
N GLU A 83 13.01 -3.91 6.28
CA GLU A 83 12.72 -5.34 6.41
C GLU A 83 11.26 -5.64 6.80
N GLU A 84 10.46 -4.65 7.24
CA GLU A 84 9.06 -4.88 7.64
C GLU A 84 7.97 -4.30 6.72
N SER A 85 8.29 -3.34 5.86
CA SER A 85 7.32 -2.77 4.92
C SER A 85 7.59 -3.26 3.50
N GLY A 86 6.77 -4.19 3.00
CA GLY A 86 6.64 -4.36 1.56
C GLY A 86 7.38 -5.52 0.91
N ARG A 87 7.38 -6.74 1.49
CA ARG A 87 7.33 -7.93 0.62
C ARG A 87 5.94 -7.98 -0.03
N ARG A 88 5.77 -7.16 -1.07
CA ARG A 88 4.60 -7.16 -1.95
C ARG A 88 4.51 -8.56 -2.53
N PHE A 89 3.56 -9.37 -2.04
CA PHE A 89 3.26 -10.67 -2.62
C PHE A 89 3.10 -10.49 -4.13
N GLU A 90 3.99 -11.11 -4.90
CA GLU A 90 3.87 -11.11 -6.34
C GLU A 90 2.54 -11.80 -6.68
N ARG A 91 1.65 -11.06 -7.35
CA ARG A 91 0.31 -11.53 -7.70
C ARG A 91 0.44 -12.28 -9.01
N GLY A 92 0.25 -13.59 -8.98
CA GLY A 92 0.31 -14.45 -10.17
C GLY A 92 -0.41 -15.77 -9.96
N PRO A 93 -0.67 -16.52 -11.05
CA PRO A 93 -1.01 -17.93 -10.97
C PRO A 93 0.26 -18.70 -10.58
N TRP A 94 0.34 -19.09 -9.31
CA TRP A 94 1.38 -19.97 -8.81
C TRP A 94 0.93 -21.42 -8.94
N TYR A 95 1.86 -22.36 -8.88
CA TYR A 95 1.54 -23.80 -8.91
C TYR A 95 2.10 -24.47 -7.68
N THR A 96 1.36 -25.40 -7.09
CA THR A 96 1.90 -26.28 -6.06
C THR A 96 2.99 -27.14 -6.68
N ARG A 97 4.16 -27.24 -6.03
CA ARG A 97 5.31 -27.96 -6.58
C ARG A 97 5.44 -29.36 -5.99
N LEU A 98 5.23 -29.48 -4.69
CA LEU A 98 5.47 -30.71 -3.94
C LEU A 98 4.63 -30.72 -2.66
N GLU A 99 4.04 -31.87 -2.37
CA GLU A 99 3.39 -32.20 -1.10
C GLU A 99 4.39 -32.96 -0.23
N LEU A 100 4.63 -32.46 0.99
CA LEU A 100 5.50 -33.12 1.97
C LEU A 100 4.66 -33.59 3.16
N ASN A 101 4.56 -34.90 3.31
CA ASN A 101 4.07 -35.51 4.55
C ASN A 101 5.25 -35.55 5.55
N SER A 102 5.01 -35.05 6.76
CA SER A 102 5.99 -34.97 7.84
C SER A 102 7.28 -34.23 7.42
N PRO A 103 7.20 -32.93 7.07
CA PRO A 103 8.35 -32.17 6.58
C PRO A 103 9.39 -31.93 7.69
N ALA A 104 10.68 -32.07 7.38
CA ALA A 104 11.72 -31.48 8.22
C ALA A 104 11.76 -29.96 8.00
N TRP A 105 11.91 -29.19 9.06
CA TRP A 105 12.03 -27.73 8.96
C TRP A 105 13.49 -27.28 9.03
N TYR A 106 13.89 -26.50 8.03
CA TYR A 106 15.20 -25.85 7.97
C TYR A 106 15.01 -24.36 8.24
N PRO A 107 15.47 -23.84 9.39
CA PRO A 107 15.23 -22.44 9.73
C PRO A 107 15.84 -21.49 8.69
N PRO A 108 15.05 -20.54 8.14
CA PRO A 108 15.57 -19.58 7.18
C PRO A 108 16.54 -18.61 7.87
N GLU A 109 17.36 -17.93 7.07
CA GLU A 109 18.40 -17.01 7.57
C GLU A 109 17.84 -15.94 8.50
N SER A 110 16.62 -15.46 8.25
CA SER A 110 15.93 -14.48 9.10
C SER A 110 15.69 -14.99 10.52
N VAL A 111 15.26 -16.24 10.68
CA VAL A 111 15.07 -16.87 12.00
C VAL A 111 16.42 -17.09 12.68
N GLN A 112 17.44 -17.52 11.93
CA GLN A 112 18.79 -17.69 12.48
C GLN A 112 19.40 -16.36 12.93
N ARG A 113 19.10 -15.26 12.24
CA ARG A 113 19.55 -13.91 12.59
C ARG A 113 18.88 -13.41 13.87
N GLU A 114 17.58 -13.63 14.00
CA GLU A 114 16.80 -13.26 15.19
C GLU A 114 17.25 -14.05 16.43
N ALA A 115 17.45 -15.37 16.30
CA ALA A 115 17.99 -16.19 17.38
C ALA A 115 19.36 -15.68 17.84
N ARG A 116 20.27 -15.40 16.90
CA ARG A 116 21.58 -14.80 17.20
C ARG A 116 21.47 -13.45 17.89
N ALA A 117 20.50 -12.62 17.52
CA ALA A 117 20.26 -11.34 18.17
C ALA A 117 19.77 -11.49 19.62
N ARG A 118 19.05 -12.58 19.93
CA ARG A 118 18.67 -12.96 21.31
C ARG A 118 19.77 -13.70 22.08
N GLY A 119 20.92 -14.00 21.45
CA GLY A 119 21.97 -14.82 22.03
C GLY A 119 21.65 -16.31 22.07
N GLU A 120 20.68 -16.76 21.27
CA GLU A 120 20.26 -18.15 21.11
C GLU A 120 20.90 -18.78 19.87
N GLU A 121 21.18 -20.08 19.90
CA GLU A 121 21.54 -20.84 18.71
C GLU A 121 20.28 -21.47 18.09
N ALA A 122 19.97 -21.08 16.86
CA ALA A 122 18.89 -21.74 16.11
C ALA A 122 19.36 -23.14 15.66
N PRO A 123 18.49 -24.17 15.75
CA PRO A 123 18.83 -25.50 15.24
C PRO A 123 19.09 -25.45 13.73
N SER A 124 20.00 -26.29 13.22
CA SER A 124 20.23 -26.41 11.78
C SER A 124 19.08 -27.12 11.05
N VAL A 125 18.40 -28.02 11.75
CA VAL A 125 17.23 -28.76 11.29
C VAL A 125 16.34 -29.10 12.48
N VAL A 126 15.02 -28.99 12.31
CA VAL A 126 14.03 -29.55 13.22
C VAL A 126 13.40 -30.76 12.53
N PRO A 127 13.52 -31.97 13.08
CA PRO A 127 12.96 -33.16 12.46
C PRO A 127 11.42 -33.12 12.49
N PRO A 128 10.76 -34.00 11.73
CA PRO A 128 9.31 -34.16 11.83
C PRO A 128 8.90 -34.56 13.25
N GLY A 129 7.76 -34.05 13.71
CA GLY A 129 7.21 -34.32 15.04
C GLY A 129 6.47 -33.14 15.65
N PRO A 130 5.98 -33.28 16.90
CA PRO A 130 5.13 -32.28 17.55
C PRO A 130 5.77 -30.90 17.72
N ASP A 131 7.11 -30.86 17.82
CA ASP A 131 7.85 -29.61 17.99
C ASP A 131 8.15 -28.90 16.66
N ASN A 132 7.76 -29.49 15.53
CA ASN A 132 8.02 -28.93 14.22
C ASN A 132 7.07 -27.75 13.92
N PRO A 133 7.59 -26.54 13.63
CA PRO A 133 6.74 -25.38 13.36
C PRO A 133 5.97 -25.46 12.04
N LEU A 134 6.33 -26.38 11.15
CA LEU A 134 5.56 -26.68 9.93
C LEU A 134 4.36 -27.61 10.18
N GLY A 135 4.30 -28.25 11.36
CA GLY A 135 3.34 -29.32 11.63
C GLY A 135 3.60 -30.55 10.76
N ASP A 136 2.56 -31.36 10.59
CA ASP A 136 2.67 -32.67 9.92
C ASP A 136 2.55 -32.60 8.40
N HIS A 137 2.08 -31.47 7.85
CA HIS A 137 1.81 -31.33 6.41
C HIS A 137 2.29 -29.97 5.90
N ALA A 138 2.94 -29.98 4.74
CA ALA A 138 3.31 -28.76 4.01
C ALA A 138 3.15 -28.93 2.49
N ILE A 139 2.58 -27.91 1.86
CA ILE A 139 2.45 -27.77 0.41
C ILE A 139 3.39 -26.67 -0.03
N ILE A 140 4.39 -27.02 -0.84
CA ILE A 140 5.38 -26.07 -1.36
C ILE A 140 4.78 -25.32 -2.54
N LEU A 141 4.87 -24.00 -2.53
CA LEU A 141 4.47 -23.15 -3.65
C LEU A 141 5.64 -22.97 -4.63
N GLY A 142 5.31 -22.76 -5.90
CA GLY A 142 6.28 -22.65 -6.99
C GLY A 142 7.22 -21.44 -6.94
N PHE A 143 7.10 -20.55 -5.96
CA PHE A 143 7.87 -19.31 -5.85
C PHE A 143 8.46 -19.13 -4.44
N ASP A 144 9.68 -18.57 -4.39
CA ASP A 144 10.34 -17.94 -3.23
C ASP A 144 10.25 -18.64 -1.86
N GLY A 145 10.26 -19.98 -1.84
CA GLY A 145 10.29 -20.74 -0.58
C GLY A 145 9.04 -20.56 0.29
N TYR A 146 7.91 -20.16 -0.30
CA TYR A 146 6.63 -20.06 0.40
C TYR A 146 5.97 -21.44 0.52
N LEU A 147 5.36 -21.68 1.68
CA LEU A 147 4.61 -22.90 1.96
C LEU A 147 3.22 -22.58 2.48
N ILE A 148 2.27 -23.44 2.17
CA ILE A 148 1.02 -23.60 2.94
C ILE A 148 1.27 -24.78 3.89
N HIS A 149 1.26 -24.55 5.20
CA HIS A 149 1.65 -25.59 6.15
C HIS A 149 0.83 -25.54 7.44
N GLY A 150 0.89 -26.63 8.20
CA GLY A 150 0.30 -26.71 9.55
C GLY A 150 1.06 -25.86 10.57
N THR A 151 0.80 -26.08 11.86
CA THR A 151 1.52 -25.38 12.92
C THR A 151 1.43 -26.14 14.22
N ASN A 152 2.50 -26.16 15.01
CA ASN A 152 2.46 -26.61 16.40
C ASN A 152 2.00 -25.51 17.38
N GLN A 153 1.80 -24.28 16.89
CA GLN A 153 1.31 -23.13 17.64
C GLN A 153 0.09 -22.54 16.90
N PRO A 154 -1.12 -23.09 17.13
CA PRO A 154 -2.32 -22.68 16.41
C PRO A 154 -2.82 -21.28 16.80
N ASP A 155 -2.51 -20.81 18.01
CA ASP A 155 -2.95 -19.51 18.52
C ASP A 155 -2.49 -18.33 17.64
N GLY A 156 -1.43 -18.52 16.84
CA GLY A 156 -0.89 -17.54 15.90
C GLY A 156 -1.66 -17.39 14.58
N ILE A 157 -2.65 -18.24 14.30
CA ILE A 157 -3.40 -18.22 13.04
C ILE A 157 -4.32 -16.99 12.97
N GLY A 158 -4.36 -16.35 11.80
CA GLY A 158 -5.11 -15.10 11.59
C GLY A 158 -4.37 -13.84 12.07
N MET A 159 -3.23 -14.00 12.74
CA MET A 159 -2.35 -12.89 13.11
C MET A 159 -1.18 -12.74 12.13
N ARG A 160 -0.54 -11.56 12.13
CA ARG A 160 0.69 -11.29 11.35
C ARG A 160 1.92 -11.87 12.02
N ALA A 161 1.88 -13.17 12.30
CA ALA A 161 2.95 -13.88 12.99
C ALA A 161 3.90 -14.63 12.04
N SER A 162 3.55 -14.75 10.75
CA SER A 162 4.36 -15.49 9.78
C SER A 162 5.30 -14.58 8.99
N ARG A 163 6.50 -15.08 8.68
CA ARG A 163 7.53 -14.39 7.88
C ARG A 163 7.34 -14.59 6.37
N GLY A 164 6.10 -14.87 5.96
CA GLY A 164 5.69 -15.04 4.56
C GLY A 164 4.86 -16.31 4.29
N CYS A 165 5.10 -17.41 5.00
CA CYS A 165 4.35 -18.66 4.79
C CYS A 165 2.90 -18.58 5.29
N ILE A 166 2.03 -19.40 4.71
CA ILE A 166 0.59 -19.48 5.04
C ILE A 166 0.41 -20.59 6.07
N ARG A 167 0.09 -20.23 7.31
CA ARG A 167 -0.17 -21.18 8.41
C ARG A 167 -1.64 -21.55 8.45
N MET A 168 -1.91 -22.84 8.63
CA MET A 168 -3.25 -23.40 8.77
C MET A 168 -3.34 -24.20 10.07
N PHE A 169 -4.57 -24.41 10.56
CA PHE A 169 -4.79 -25.34 11.66
C PHE A 169 -4.36 -26.76 11.21
N PRO A 170 -3.81 -27.59 12.12
CA PRO A 170 -3.36 -28.94 11.78
C PRO A 170 -4.43 -29.78 11.05
N GLY A 171 -5.68 -29.75 11.51
CA GLY A 171 -6.78 -30.46 10.85
C GLY A 171 -7.19 -29.87 9.50
N ASP A 172 -7.04 -28.57 9.31
CA ASP A 172 -7.38 -27.92 8.03
C ASP A 172 -6.36 -28.27 6.95
N ILE A 173 -5.06 -28.21 7.27
CA ILE A 173 -4.02 -28.58 6.30
C ILE A 173 -4.13 -30.05 5.91
N GLU A 174 -4.38 -30.94 6.87
CA GLU A 174 -4.64 -32.37 6.63
C GLU A 174 -5.82 -32.54 5.66
N SER A 175 -6.92 -31.81 5.88
CA SER A 175 -8.12 -31.93 5.05
C SER A 175 -7.92 -31.53 3.58
N ILE A 176 -6.99 -30.61 3.31
CA ILE A 176 -6.71 -30.13 1.95
C ILE A 176 -5.51 -30.81 1.31
N PHE A 177 -4.61 -31.40 2.10
CA PHE A 177 -3.36 -31.99 1.62
C PHE A 177 -3.63 -33.00 0.51
N ASP A 178 -4.53 -33.96 0.75
CA ASP A 178 -4.89 -35.00 -0.23
C ASP A 178 -5.78 -34.48 -1.39
N ARG A 179 -6.32 -33.26 -1.28
CA ARG A 179 -7.26 -32.68 -2.26
C ARG A 179 -6.60 -31.71 -3.23
N VAL A 180 -5.39 -31.26 -2.94
CA VAL A 180 -4.67 -30.22 -3.69
C VAL A 180 -3.43 -30.86 -4.32
N PRO A 181 -3.58 -31.56 -5.47
CA PRO A 181 -2.45 -32.23 -6.10
C PRO A 181 -1.36 -31.25 -6.52
N ALA A 182 -0.12 -31.72 -6.62
CA ALA A 182 0.97 -31.00 -7.28
C ALA A 182 0.55 -30.49 -8.68
N GLY A 183 0.90 -29.24 -8.98
CA GLY A 183 0.47 -28.51 -10.17
C GLY A 183 -0.86 -27.76 -10.02
N THR A 184 -1.49 -27.78 -8.85
CA THR A 184 -2.71 -26.99 -8.59
C THR A 184 -2.37 -25.50 -8.62
N GLN A 185 -3.18 -24.74 -9.36
CA GLN A 185 -3.02 -23.28 -9.42
C GLN A 185 -3.41 -22.63 -8.08
N VAL A 186 -2.51 -21.81 -7.54
CA VAL A 186 -2.70 -21.02 -6.33
C VAL A 186 -2.65 -19.55 -6.71
N GLN A 187 -3.67 -18.79 -6.29
CA GLN A 187 -3.72 -17.35 -6.49
C GLN A 187 -3.81 -16.66 -5.13
N ILE A 188 -2.82 -15.85 -4.80
CA ILE A 188 -2.83 -15.01 -3.60
C ILE A 188 -3.37 -13.64 -3.99
N VAL A 189 -4.46 -13.24 -3.34
CA VAL A 189 -5.13 -11.97 -3.63
C VAL A 189 -5.22 -11.14 -2.35
N ASN A 190 -4.98 -9.83 -2.49
CA ASN A 190 -5.35 -8.86 -1.47
C ASN A 190 -6.63 -8.15 -1.93
N GLN A 191 -7.77 -8.66 -1.48
CA GLN A 191 -9.10 -8.14 -1.84
C GLN A 191 -9.86 -7.83 -0.55
N PRO A 192 -9.62 -6.67 0.07
CA PRO A 192 -10.29 -6.28 1.30
C PRO A 192 -11.77 -5.95 1.07
N ILE A 193 -12.21 -5.82 -0.19
CA ILE A 193 -13.62 -5.62 -0.54
C ILE A 193 -14.06 -6.69 -1.53
N LYS A 194 -15.10 -7.41 -1.15
CA LYS A 194 -15.79 -8.40 -1.98
C LYS A 194 -17.18 -7.88 -2.32
N ILE A 195 -17.56 -8.03 -3.58
CA ILE A 195 -18.85 -7.59 -4.10
C ILE A 195 -19.51 -8.81 -4.75
N GLY A 196 -20.73 -9.11 -4.32
CA GLY A 196 -21.58 -10.17 -4.86
C GLY A 196 -22.95 -9.63 -5.23
N TRP A 197 -23.75 -10.48 -5.87
CA TRP A 197 -25.15 -10.19 -6.17
C TRP A 197 -26.00 -11.37 -5.73
N TYR A 198 -27.14 -11.09 -5.12
CA TYR A 198 -28.14 -12.08 -4.76
C TYR A 198 -29.51 -11.54 -5.14
N GLU A 199 -30.23 -12.26 -6.00
CA GLU A 199 -31.54 -11.83 -6.53
C GLU A 199 -31.54 -10.41 -7.11
N GLY A 200 -30.45 -10.00 -7.76
CA GLY A 200 -30.28 -8.66 -8.33
C GLY A 200 -29.85 -7.59 -7.31
N GLN A 201 -29.90 -7.88 -6.01
CA GLN A 201 -29.41 -6.98 -4.97
C GLN A 201 -27.88 -7.12 -4.79
N PRO A 202 -27.10 -6.03 -4.82
CA PRO A 202 -25.67 -6.12 -4.56
C PRO A 202 -25.37 -6.27 -3.07
N LEU A 203 -24.48 -7.21 -2.80
CA LEU A 203 -23.93 -7.54 -1.49
C LEU A 203 -22.48 -7.09 -1.42
N ILE A 204 -22.08 -6.51 -0.30
CA ILE A 204 -20.70 -6.09 -0.04
C ILE A 204 -20.21 -6.69 1.25
N GLN A 205 -18.96 -7.15 1.23
CA GLN A 205 -18.21 -7.52 2.42
C GLN A 205 -16.90 -6.75 2.40
N ALA A 206 -16.68 -5.91 3.41
CA ALA A 206 -15.48 -5.13 3.59
C ALA A 206 -14.69 -5.66 4.79
N PHE A 207 -13.36 -5.68 4.66
CA PHE A 207 -12.39 -6.10 5.65
C PHE A 207 -11.35 -5.00 5.85
N SER A 208 -10.83 -4.88 7.07
CA SER A 208 -9.72 -3.97 7.36
C SER A 208 -8.53 -4.23 6.41
N PRO A 209 -7.96 -3.19 5.76
CA PRO A 209 -6.82 -3.33 4.87
C PRO A 209 -5.56 -3.89 5.55
N LEU A 210 -4.69 -4.51 4.74
CA LEU A 210 -3.41 -5.06 5.20
C LEU A 210 -2.33 -3.99 5.49
N GLU A 211 -2.49 -2.76 5.05
CA GLU A 211 -1.56 -1.67 5.37
C GLU A 211 -2.35 -0.69 6.24
N GLY A 212 -1.75 -0.13 7.30
CA GLY A 212 -2.43 0.64 8.35
C GLY A 212 -3.12 1.94 7.90
N GLU A 213 -3.31 2.12 6.60
CA GLU A 213 -4.16 3.12 6.00
C GLU A 213 -5.55 2.50 5.82
N GLY A 214 -6.57 3.12 6.41
CA GLY A 214 -7.96 2.73 6.15
C GLY A 214 -8.29 2.76 4.64
N HIS A 215 -9.49 2.33 4.27
CA HIS A 215 -9.86 2.28 2.85
C HIS A 215 -9.70 3.67 2.19
N SER A 216 -8.77 3.76 1.23
CA SER A 216 -8.48 5.00 0.52
C SER A 216 -9.65 5.42 -0.38
N MET A 217 -9.69 6.70 -0.76
CA MET A 217 -10.62 7.20 -1.76
C MET A 217 -10.54 6.40 -3.09
N SER A 218 -9.35 5.90 -3.44
CA SER A 218 -9.18 5.03 -4.60
C SER A 218 -10.01 3.74 -4.48
N THR A 219 -10.05 3.16 -3.29
CA THR A 219 -10.81 1.95 -2.97
C THR A 219 -12.32 2.19 -3.08
N LEU A 220 -12.81 3.35 -2.63
CA LEU A 220 -14.20 3.76 -2.84
C LEU A 220 -14.53 3.88 -4.33
N VAL A 221 -13.71 4.60 -5.09
CA VAL A 221 -13.91 4.82 -6.54
C VAL A 221 -13.87 3.49 -7.31
N GLU A 222 -12.94 2.60 -6.98
CA GLU A 222 -12.86 1.27 -7.58
C GLU A 222 -14.12 0.45 -7.29
N THR A 223 -14.57 0.44 -6.02
CA THR A 223 -15.77 -0.28 -5.61
C THR A 223 -17.01 0.23 -6.35
N VAL A 224 -17.18 1.55 -6.41
CA VAL A 224 -18.25 2.21 -7.17
C VAL A 224 -18.18 1.85 -8.66
N THR A 225 -16.98 1.83 -9.24
CA THR A 225 -16.76 1.48 -10.64
C THR A 225 -17.16 0.02 -10.90
N ARG A 226 -16.77 -0.92 -10.02
CA ARG A 226 -17.13 -2.34 -10.13
C ARG A 226 -18.63 -2.58 -9.99
N LEU A 227 -19.31 -1.86 -9.08
CA LEU A 227 -20.77 -1.86 -8.96
C LEU A 227 -21.42 -1.31 -10.24
N ASN A 228 -20.88 -0.22 -10.79
CA ASN A 228 -21.40 0.42 -12.00
C ASN A 228 -21.09 -0.36 -13.30
N GLN A 229 -20.07 -1.20 -13.35
CA GLN A 229 -19.76 -1.98 -14.55
C GLN A 229 -20.76 -3.12 -14.79
N ARG A 230 -21.34 -3.68 -13.72
CA ARG A 230 -22.46 -4.63 -13.83
C ARG A 230 -23.83 -3.95 -13.99
N LYS A 231 -23.86 -2.62 -14.16
CA LYS A 231 -25.06 -1.77 -14.25
C LYS A 231 -25.76 -1.87 -15.61
N ALA A 232 -25.97 -3.08 -16.08
CA ALA A 232 -26.95 -3.35 -17.11
C ALA A 232 -28.40 -3.23 -16.57
N GLU A 233 -28.61 -3.08 -15.25
CA GLU A 233 -29.94 -3.19 -14.62
C GLU A 233 -30.48 -1.92 -13.93
N GLY A 234 -29.94 -0.72 -14.19
CA GLY A 234 -30.58 0.53 -13.76
C GLY A 234 -30.66 0.79 -12.26
N TRP A 235 -30.02 -0.04 -11.44
CA TRP A 235 -30.04 0.06 -9.99
C TRP A 235 -29.11 1.19 -9.48
N SER A 236 -29.58 1.98 -8.52
CA SER A 236 -28.83 3.06 -7.88
C SER A 236 -28.68 2.74 -6.39
N PHE A 237 -27.50 2.95 -5.80
CA PHE A 237 -27.21 2.64 -4.40
C PHE A 237 -27.03 3.88 -3.53
N ASP A 238 -27.17 3.65 -2.22
CA ASP A 238 -26.77 4.55 -1.16
C ASP A 238 -25.23 4.64 -1.03
N TYR A 239 -24.67 5.80 -1.40
CA TYR A 239 -23.25 6.09 -1.27
C TYR A 239 -22.81 6.33 0.16
N GLU A 240 -23.70 6.83 1.02
CA GLU A 240 -23.39 7.07 2.44
C GLU A 240 -23.31 5.74 3.18
N GLN A 241 -24.21 4.80 2.87
CA GLN A 241 -24.11 3.43 3.38
C GLN A 241 -22.80 2.77 2.93
N LEU A 242 -22.46 2.86 1.64
CA LEU A 242 -21.20 2.30 1.13
C LEU A 242 -19.98 2.91 1.81
N ARG A 243 -19.95 4.24 1.94
CA ARG A 243 -18.87 4.96 2.62
C ARG A 243 -18.76 4.54 4.08
N GLY A 244 -19.87 4.40 4.78
CA GLY A 244 -19.90 3.90 6.16
C GLY A 244 -19.28 2.51 6.27
N LEU A 245 -19.67 1.59 5.39
CA LEU A 245 -19.14 0.21 5.37
C LEU A 245 -17.64 0.13 5.08
N LEU A 246 -17.10 1.07 4.30
CA LEU A 246 -15.65 1.11 4.05
C LEU A 246 -14.89 1.87 5.14
N ASN A 247 -15.52 2.78 5.88
CA ASN A 247 -14.86 3.47 6.99
C ASN A 247 -14.79 2.60 8.24
N ASP A 248 -15.82 1.77 8.49
CA ASP A 248 -15.91 0.86 9.63
C ASP A 248 -16.28 -0.55 9.14
N PRO A 249 -15.29 -1.33 8.66
CA PRO A 249 -15.52 -2.66 8.13
C PRO A 249 -16.00 -3.63 9.21
N SER A 250 -17.18 -4.21 9.02
CA SER A 250 -17.80 -5.14 9.99
C SER A 250 -17.47 -6.61 9.73
N ASP A 251 -16.68 -6.92 8.69
CA ASP A 251 -16.39 -8.26 8.16
C ASP A 251 -17.62 -9.09 7.74
N ARG A 252 -18.81 -8.52 7.84
CA ARG A 252 -20.10 -9.14 7.49
C ARG A 252 -20.51 -8.81 6.07
N ILE A 253 -21.30 -9.71 5.50
CA ILE A 253 -21.97 -9.47 4.22
C ILE A 253 -23.15 -8.53 4.49
N VAL A 254 -23.17 -7.38 3.81
CA VAL A 254 -24.21 -6.36 3.93
C VAL A 254 -24.83 -6.12 2.56
N ALA A 255 -26.14 -6.11 2.50
CA ALA A 255 -26.87 -5.75 1.30
C ALA A 255 -26.92 -4.23 1.15
N LEU A 256 -26.54 -3.73 -0.03
CA LEU A 256 -26.65 -2.31 -0.30
C LEU A 256 -28.11 -1.93 -0.55
N ASN A 257 -28.51 -0.81 0.04
CA ASN A 257 -29.80 -0.20 -0.15
C ASN A 257 -29.81 0.61 -1.44
N PRO A 258 -30.99 0.75 -2.06
CA PRO A 258 -31.14 1.67 -3.17
C PRO A 258 -30.87 3.11 -2.70
N ARG A 259 -30.53 3.99 -3.64
CA ARG A 259 -30.30 5.41 -3.33
C ARG A 259 -31.54 5.97 -2.62
N PRO A 260 -31.39 6.62 -1.45
CA PRO A 260 -32.51 7.27 -0.78
C PRO A 260 -33.11 8.36 -1.69
N GLU A 261 -34.44 8.49 -1.68
CA GLU A 261 -35.10 9.58 -2.37
C GLU A 261 -34.66 10.93 -1.76
N PRO A 262 -34.42 11.97 -2.58
CA PRO A 262 -34.09 13.28 -2.05
C PRO A 262 -35.24 13.78 -1.17
N ASP A 263 -34.90 14.24 0.03
CA ASP A 263 -35.86 14.81 0.96
C ASP A 263 -36.54 16.04 0.34
N LYS A 264 -37.81 15.88 -0.05
CA LYS A 264 -38.61 16.94 -0.67
C LYS A 264 -39.03 18.02 0.34
N THR A 265 -38.71 17.89 1.63
CA THR A 265 -39.17 18.82 2.66
C THR A 265 -38.33 20.08 2.80
N HIS A 266 -37.13 20.14 2.20
CA HIS A 266 -36.22 21.28 2.32
C HIS A 266 -36.19 22.26 1.12
N ASP A 267 -36.97 22.01 0.06
CA ASP A 267 -36.92 22.81 -1.17
C ASP A 267 -37.93 23.98 -1.22
N THR A 268 -38.71 24.22 -0.15
CA THR A 268 -39.71 25.30 -0.13
C THR A 268 -39.21 26.62 0.45
N ASP A 269 -37.99 26.69 1.01
CA ASP A 269 -37.48 27.91 1.68
C ASP A 269 -36.19 28.49 1.04
N TYR A 270 -35.71 27.91 -0.06
CA TYR A 270 -34.63 28.51 -0.83
C TYR A 270 -35.16 29.62 -1.74
N LYS A 271 -35.37 30.81 -1.17
CA LYS A 271 -35.36 32.05 -1.95
C LYS A 271 -33.93 32.29 -2.44
N GLY A 272 -33.64 31.85 -3.67
CA GLY A 272 -32.35 32.11 -4.30
C GLY A 272 -32.02 33.60 -4.27
N ILE A 273 -30.72 33.92 -4.16
CA ILE A 273 -30.18 35.30 -4.05
C ILE A 273 -30.66 36.22 -5.20
N TYR A 274 -31.10 35.64 -6.32
CA TYR A 274 -31.66 36.35 -7.47
C TYR A 274 -33.15 36.71 -7.33
N ALA A 275 -33.88 36.12 -6.39
CA ALA A 275 -35.30 36.42 -6.17
C ALA A 275 -35.52 37.83 -5.59
N GLU A 276 -34.54 38.37 -4.83
CA GLU A 276 -34.62 39.73 -4.28
C GLU A 276 -34.25 40.82 -5.29
N ILE A 277 -33.46 40.51 -6.32
CA ILE A 277 -32.99 41.51 -7.29
C ILE A 277 -34.10 41.89 -8.29
N ALA A 278 -35.09 41.02 -8.49
CA ALA A 278 -36.16 41.23 -9.48
C ALA A 278 -37.26 42.22 -9.05
N LEU A 279 -37.30 42.69 -7.79
CA LEU A 279 -38.45 43.43 -7.23
C LEU A 279 -38.24 44.94 -6.96
N ARG A 280 -37.22 45.59 -7.54
CA ARG A 280 -37.00 47.05 -7.39
C ARG A 280 -37.02 47.88 -8.66
N ARG A 281 -37.75 47.45 -9.69
CA ARG A 281 -38.13 48.31 -10.83
C ARG A 281 -39.61 48.17 -11.17
N LEU A 282 -40.46 48.81 -10.37
CA LEU A 282 -41.71 49.44 -10.80
C LEU A 282 -41.99 50.64 -9.89
#